data_AF-A0A957LBR0-F1
#
_entry.id   AF-A0A957LBR0-F1
#
_cell.length_a   1.000
_cell.length_b   1.000
_cell.length_c   1.000
_cell.angle_alpha   90.00
_cell.angle_beta   90.00
_cell.angle_gamma   90.00
#
_symmetry.space_group_name_H-M   'P 1'
#
loop_
_entity.id
_entity.type
_entity.pdbx_description
1 polymer ?
#
loop_
_entity_poly.entity_id
_entity_poly.type
_entity_poly.pdbx_seq_one_letter_code
_entity_poly.pdbx_strand_id
1 'polypeptide(L)'
;MSNLKTGVIVLTVITALIHLVLGVGQLPNPFGIVFVLNGLGYLALMAGLYFVPQVANMRSQIRWALLGFTAVTFLGYFILNQDAFSSPLGLFDKVVELALMVLLWMERPKTA
;
A
#
# COMPACT_ATOMS: atom_id res chain seq x y z
N MET A 1 4.32 -11.37 17.05
CA MET A 1 4.05 -11.27 15.59
C MET A 1 5.28 -11.78 14.85
N SER A 2 5.15 -12.37 13.65
CA SER A 2 6.32 -12.74 12.85
C SER A 2 7.01 -11.49 12.29
N ASN A 3 8.32 -11.55 12.04
CA ASN A 3 9.08 -10.45 11.45
C ASN A 3 8.48 -9.98 10.11
N LEU A 4 7.96 -10.92 9.30
CA LEU A 4 7.25 -10.63 8.04
C LEU A 4 6.00 -9.77 8.26
N LYS A 5 5.12 -10.18 9.18
CA LYS A 5 3.90 -9.43 9.49
C LYS A 5 4.21 -8.01 9.96
N THR A 6 5.20 -7.86 10.85
CA THR A 6 5.64 -6.54 11.31
C THR A 6 6.15 -5.70 10.14
N GLY A 7 6.94 -6.28 9.23
CA GLY A 7 7.42 -5.60 8.03
C GLY A 7 6.29 -5.14 7.12
N VAL A 8 5.30 -6.00 6.82
CA VAL A 8 4.13 -5.62 6.02
C VAL A 8 3.39 -4.44 6.65
N ILE A 9 3.13 -4.50 7.97
CA ILE A 9 2.44 -3.43 8.69
C ILE A 9 3.22 -2.12 8.58
N VAL A 10 4.52 -2.14 8.88
CA VAL A 10 5.36 -0.93 8.88
C VAL A 10 5.43 -0.32 7.48
N LEU A 11 5.73 -1.11 6.45
CA LEU A 11 5.82 -0.59 5.08
C LEU A 11 4.47 -0.07 4.59
N THR A 12 3.36 -0.76 4.91
CA THR A 12 2.01 -0.29 4.54
C THR A 12 1.68 1.04 5.20
N VAL A 13 2.03 1.21 6.48
CA VAL A 13 1.82 2.49 7.19
C VAL A 13 2.65 3.60 6.59
N ILE A 14 3.93 3.35 6.26
CA ILE A 14 4.79 4.34 5.61
C ILE A 14 4.18 4.79 4.28
N THR A 15 3.84 3.85 3.40
CA THR A 15 3.21 4.15 2.10
C THR A 15 1.90 4.91 2.26
N ALA A 16 1.04 4.48 3.19
CA ALA A 16 -0.24 5.15 3.46
C ALA A 16 -0.03 6.60 3.90
N LEU A 17 0.91 6.86 4.81
CA LEU A 17 1.19 8.20 5.30
C LEU A 17 1.73 9.10 4.19
N ILE A 18 2.62 8.60 3.32
CA ILE A 18 3.13 9.38 2.17
C ILE A 18 1.97 9.76 1.25
N HIS A 19 1.08 8.81 0.92
CA HIS A 19 -0.09 9.08 0.10
C HIS A 19 -1.04 10.10 0.74
N LEU A 20 -1.29 9.99 2.04
CA LEU A 20 -2.15 10.95 2.76
C LEU A 20 -1.54 12.35 2.79
N VAL A 21 -0.24 12.48 3.10
CA VAL A 21 0.45 13.78 3.14
C VAL A 21 0.43 14.45 1.77
N LEU A 22 0.78 13.71 0.71
CA LEU A 22 0.75 14.22 -0.66
C LEU A 22 -0.68 14.55 -1.11
N GLY A 23 -1.65 13.70 -0.77
CA GLY A 23 -3.05 13.86 -1.15
C GLY A 23 -3.70 15.08 -0.50
N VAL A 24 -3.58 15.21 0.82
CA VAL A 24 -4.13 16.35 1.58
C VAL A 24 -3.52 17.67 1.10
N GLY A 25 -2.21 17.69 0.82
CA GLY A 25 -1.53 18.87 0.28
C GLY A 25 -2.00 19.31 -1.12
N GLN A 26 -2.72 18.45 -1.84
CA GLN A 26 -3.24 18.72 -3.18
C GLN A 26 -4.76 18.88 -3.23
N LEU A 27 -5.48 18.73 -2.13
CA LEU A 27 -6.93 18.92 -2.14
C LEU A 27 -7.32 20.37 -2.51
N PRO A 28 -8.43 20.57 -3.24
CA PRO A 28 -9.42 19.56 -3.68
C PRO A 28 -9.15 18.98 -5.08
N ASN A 29 -7.91 19.03 -5.59
CA ASN A 29 -7.58 18.47 -6.90
C ASN A 29 -7.99 16.99 -6.99
N PRO A 30 -8.54 16.51 -8.13
CA PRO A 30 -8.87 15.10 -8.33
C PRO A 30 -7.72 14.13 -8.00
N PHE A 31 -6.48 14.45 -8.35
CA PHE A 31 -5.31 13.64 -7.98
C PHE A 31 -5.07 13.63 -6.47
N GLY A 32 -5.27 14.76 -5.79
CA GLY A 32 -5.21 14.83 -4.33
C GLY A 32 -6.24 13.92 -3.66
N ILE A 33 -7.48 13.92 -4.18
CA ILE A 33 -8.55 13.02 -3.72
C ILE A 33 -8.15 11.55 -3.92
N VAL A 34 -7.65 11.19 -5.11
CA VAL A 34 -7.18 9.83 -5.40
C VAL A 34 -6.05 9.40 -4.46
N PHE A 35 -5.10 10.28 -4.16
CA PHE A 35 -4.01 9.99 -3.22
C PHE A 35 -4.52 9.77 -1.79
N VAL A 36 -5.48 10.59 -1.32
CA VAL A 36 -6.11 10.38 -0.01
C VAL A 36 -6.82 9.03 0.03
N LEU A 37 -7.59 8.70 -1.00
CA LEU A 37 -8.27 7.41 -1.11
C LEU A 37 -7.26 6.24 -1.17
N ASN A 38 -6.11 6.42 -1.80
CA ASN A 38 -5.05 5.41 -1.80
C ASN A 38 -4.52 5.16 -0.39
N GLY A 39 -4.18 6.22 0.35
CA GLY A 39 -3.72 6.10 1.74
C GLY A 39 -4.73 5.39 2.64
N LEU A 40 -6.02 5.74 2.51
CA LEU A 40 -7.10 5.07 3.24
C LEU A 40 -7.28 3.61 2.80
N GLY A 41 -7.17 3.32 1.51
CA GLY A 41 -7.25 1.97 0.95
C GLY A 41 -6.17 1.04 1.51
N TYR A 42 -4.92 1.53 1.60
CA TYR A 42 -3.82 0.82 2.24
C TYR A 42 -4.13 0.46 3.71
N LEU A 43 -4.55 1.46 4.49
CA LEU A 43 -4.88 1.25 5.91
C LEU A 43 -6.06 0.29 6.09
N ALA A 44 -7.10 0.41 5.27
CA ALA A 44 -8.27 -0.45 5.33
C ALA A 44 -7.93 -1.91 4.98
N LEU A 45 -7.15 -2.15 3.93
CA LEU A 45 -6.71 -3.50 3.54
C LEU A 45 -5.79 -4.11 4.59
N MET A 46 -4.85 -3.35 5.15
CA MET A 46 -4.01 -3.80 6.25
C MET A 46 -4.83 -4.13 7.52
N ALA A 47 -5.79 -3.27 7.86
CA ALA A 47 -6.71 -3.49 8.97
C ALA A 47 -7.49 -4.79 8.78
N GLY A 48 -8.07 -4.99 7.59
CA GLY A 48 -8.75 -6.22 7.19
C GLY A 48 -7.85 -7.46 7.31
N LEU A 49 -6.60 -7.36 6.87
CA LEU A 49 -5.67 -8.49 6.86
C LEU A 49 -5.31 -8.97 8.27
N TYR A 50 -5.09 -8.04 9.21
CA TYR A 50 -4.46 -8.37 10.49
C TYR A 50 -5.26 -8.05 11.76
N PHE A 51 -6.23 -7.16 11.70
CA PHE A 51 -6.88 -6.59 12.88
C PHE A 51 -8.40 -6.81 12.93
N VAL A 52 -9.05 -7.08 11.80
CA VAL A 52 -10.51 -7.28 11.71
C VAL A 52 -10.83 -8.79 11.70
N PRO A 53 -11.33 -9.38 12.79
CA PRO A 53 -11.66 -10.82 12.85
C PRO A 53 -12.84 -11.22 11.96
N GLN A 54 -13.77 -10.30 11.67
CA GLN A 54 -14.97 -10.54 10.88
C GLN A 54 -14.66 -10.99 9.44
N VAL A 55 -13.49 -10.60 8.91
CA VAL A 55 -13.03 -10.95 7.56
C VAL A 55 -11.86 -11.96 7.59
N ALA A 56 -11.71 -12.69 8.70
CA ALA A 56 -10.60 -13.63 8.89
C ALA A 56 -10.58 -14.73 7.81
N ASN A 57 -11.75 -15.17 7.34
CA ASN A 57 -11.91 -16.12 6.23
C ASN A 57 -11.41 -15.58 4.88
N MET A 58 -11.35 -14.25 4.72
CA MET A 58 -10.92 -13.57 3.49
C MET A 58 -9.46 -13.12 3.54
N ARG A 59 -8.69 -13.44 4.58
CA ARG A 59 -7.29 -12.96 4.72
C ARG A 59 -6.41 -13.22 3.51
N SER A 60 -6.55 -14.39 2.89
CA SER A 60 -5.81 -14.70 1.65
C SER A 60 -6.18 -13.73 0.53
N GLN A 61 -7.49 -13.48 0.33
CA GLN A 61 -8.00 -12.56 -0.68
C GLN A 61 -7.58 -11.12 -0.38
N ILE A 62 -7.63 -10.69 0.89
CA ILE A 62 -7.22 -9.34 1.32
C ILE A 62 -5.71 -9.15 1.10
N ARG A 63 -4.89 -10.17 1.37
CA ARG A 63 -3.44 -10.13 1.08
C ARG A 63 -3.20 -9.93 -0.42
N TRP A 64 -3.89 -10.70 -1.26
CA TRP A 64 -3.81 -10.54 -2.71
C TRP A 64 -4.34 -9.20 -3.20
N ALA A 65 -5.41 -8.68 -2.58
CA ALA A 65 -5.94 -7.36 -2.86
C ALA A 65 -4.93 -6.27 -2.49
N LEU A 66 -4.28 -6.36 -1.32
CA LEU A 66 -3.23 -5.42 -0.90
C LEU A 66 -2.02 -5.48 -1.84
N LEU A 67 -1.60 -6.67 -2.27
CA LEU A 67 -0.52 -6.82 -3.25
C LEU A 67 -0.90 -6.21 -4.60
N GLY A 68 -2.07 -6.53 -5.13
CA GLY A 68 -2.55 -5.99 -6.40
C GLY A 68 -2.76 -4.48 -6.34
N PHE A 69 -3.29 -3.97 -5.23
CA PHE A 69 -3.45 -2.55 -4.97
C PHE A 69 -2.10 -1.82 -4.98
N THR A 70 -1.11 -2.38 -4.29
CA THR A 70 0.27 -1.87 -4.28
C THR A 70 0.88 -1.86 -5.67
N ALA A 71 0.66 -2.93 -6.47
CA ALA A 71 1.14 -2.98 -7.84
C ALA A 71 0.50 -1.90 -8.73
N VAL A 72 -0.79 -1.61 -8.54
CA VAL A 72 -1.49 -0.56 -9.29
C VAL A 72 -0.97 0.83 -8.93
N THR A 73 -0.75 1.14 -7.65
CA THR A 73 -0.19 2.45 -7.25
C THR A 73 1.27 2.62 -7.67
N PHE A 74 2.04 1.53 -7.65
CA PHE A 74 3.42 1.50 -8.12
C PHE A 74 3.48 1.79 -9.62
N LEU A 75 2.74 1.04 -10.44
CA LEU A 75 2.72 1.22 -11.89
C LEU A 75 2.08 2.56 -12.29
N GLY A 76 0.98 2.93 -11.63
CA GLY A 76 0.26 4.17 -11.87
C GLY A 76 1.14 5.40 -11.69
N TYR A 77 2.08 5.39 -10.74
CA TYR A 77 3.07 6.45 -10.60
C TYR A 77 3.89 6.66 -11.87
N PHE A 78 4.50 5.60 -12.42
CA PHE A 78 5.36 5.71 -13.61
C PHE A 78 4.57 5.99 -14.89
N ILE A 79 3.30 5.59 -14.95
CA ILE A 79 2.45 5.79 -16.13
C ILE A 79 1.88 7.21 -16.16
N LEU A 80 1.47 7.75 -15.01
CA LEU A 80 0.73 9.01 -14.94
C LEU A 80 1.63 10.22 -14.61
N ASN A 81 2.80 10.01 -14.02
CA ASN A 81 3.72 11.08 -13.66
C ASN A 81 4.84 11.22 -14.70
N GLN A 82 4.78 12.26 -15.53
CA GLN A 82 5.78 12.55 -16.57
C GLN A 82 7.18 12.80 -16.00
N ASP A 83 7.25 13.29 -14.76
CA ASP A 83 8.49 13.57 -14.04
C ASP A 83 8.74 12.57 -12.91
N ALA A 84 8.31 11.31 -13.09
CA ALA A 84 8.45 10.24 -12.10
C ALA A 84 9.87 10.06 -11.54
N PHE A 85 10.92 10.37 -12.33
CA PHE A 85 12.30 10.22 -11.87
C PHE A 85 12.84 11.46 -11.13
N SER A 86 12.09 12.56 -11.12
CA SER A 86 12.52 13.84 -10.55
C SER A 86 12.01 14.08 -9.13
N SER A 87 11.16 13.20 -8.59
CA SER A 87 10.58 13.33 -7.25
C SER A 87 11.24 12.36 -6.26
N PRO A 88 12.16 12.83 -5.39
CA PRO A 88 12.85 11.97 -4.43
C PRO A 88 11.88 11.24 -3.49
N LEU A 89 10.84 11.95 -3.03
CA LEU A 89 9.83 11.36 -2.14
C LEU A 89 8.98 10.31 -2.85
N GLY A 90 8.62 10.55 -4.12
CA GLY A 90 7.86 9.58 -4.92
C GLY A 90 8.68 8.31 -5.20
N LEU A 91 9.95 8.45 -5.58
CA LEU A 91 10.85 7.31 -5.78
C LEU A 91 11.08 6.52 -4.48
N PHE A 92 11.25 7.22 -3.36
CA PHE A 92 11.35 6.58 -2.05
C PHE A 92 10.11 5.72 -1.75
N ASP A 93 8.91 6.27 -1.95
CA ASP A 93 7.67 5.53 -1.77
C ASP A 93 7.58 4.30 -2.69
N LYS A 94 8.03 4.40 -3.96
CA LYS A 94 8.07 3.25 -4.87
C LYS A 94 9.01 2.14 -4.37
N VAL A 95 10.13 2.48 -3.73
CA VAL A 95 11.02 1.47 -3.11
C VAL A 95 10.32 0.79 -1.92
N VAL A 96 9.59 1.55 -1.10
CA VAL A 96 8.78 1.01 0.02
C VAL A 96 7.68 0.09 -0.50
N GLU A 97 6.95 0.49 -1.53
CA GLU A 97 5.91 -0.32 -2.19
C GLU A 97 6.48 -1.60 -2.80
N LEU A 98 7.65 -1.54 -3.45
CA LEU A 98 8.31 -2.72 -3.99
C LEU A 98 8.70 -3.70 -2.89
N ALA A 99 9.27 -3.20 -1.79
CA ALA A 99 9.58 -4.03 -0.62
C ALA A 99 8.29 -4.64 -0.01
N LEU A 100 7.21 -3.86 0.08
CA LEU A 100 5.91 -4.32 0.55
C LEU A 100 5.37 -5.48 -0.30
N MET A 101 5.42 -5.35 -1.64
CA MET A 101 5.00 -6.43 -2.55
C MET A 101 5.80 -7.71 -2.33
N VAL A 102 7.12 -7.60 -2.14
CA VAL A 102 7.99 -8.75 -1.83
C VAL A 102 7.59 -9.40 -0.52
N LEU A 103 7.37 -8.63 0.55
CA LEU A 103 6.96 -9.19 1.85
C LEU A 103 5.58 -9.85 1.78
N LEU A 104 4.61 -9.22 1.10
CA LEU A 104 3.28 -9.79 0.90
C LEU A 104 3.35 -11.10 0.13
N TRP A 105 4.21 -11.18 -0.91
CA TRP A 105 4.43 -12.40 -1.67
C TRP A 105 5.02 -13.52 -0.80
N MET A 106 6.01 -13.19 0.04
CA MET A 106 6.68 -14.13 0.93
C MET A 106 5.81 -14.62 2.08
N GLU A 107 4.84 -13.82 2.54
CA GLU A 107 3.87 -14.20 3.57
C GLU A 107 2.90 -15.26 3.00
N ARG A 108 3.37 -16.52 2.88
CA ARG A 108 2.55 -17.63 2.39
C ARG A 108 1.38 -17.91 3.35
N PRO A 109 0.18 -18.23 2.84
CA PRO A 109 -0.84 -18.87 3.64
C PRO A 109 -0.28 -20.16 4.21
N LYS A 110 -0.48 -20.43 5.51
CA LYS A 110 -0.33 -21.79 6.01
C LYS A 110 -1.36 -22.62 5.26
N THR A 111 -0.92 -23.42 4.29
CA THR A 111 -1.75 -24.47 3.68
C THR A 111 -2.19 -25.37 4.83
N ALA A 112 -3.50 -25.41 5.07
CA ALA A 112 -4.14 -26.36 5.96
C ALA A 112 -4.02 -27.77 5.38
#